data_AF-A0A938YU32-F1
#
_entry.id   AF-A0A938YU32-F1
#
_cell.length_a   1.000
_cell.length_b   1.000
_cell.length_c   1.000
_cell.angle_alpha   90.00
_cell.angle_beta   90.00
_cell.angle_gamma   90.00
#
_symmetry.space_group_name_H-M   'P 1'
#
loop_
_entity.id
_entity.type
_entity.pdbx_description
1 polymer ?
#
loop_
_entity_poly.entity_id
_entity_poly.type
_entity_poly.pdbx_seq_one_letter_code
_entity_poly.pdbx_strand_id
1 'polypeptide(L)' 'EEYQTLPFAERWIEKELKLSDFQRKIGMRELMKAKCIRAYPVLREETGKTVTQAEKSFIIFEGKTTVIC' A
#
# COMPACT_ATOMS: atom_id res chain seq x y z
N GLU A 1 14.02 -4.36 6.06
CA GLU A 1 14.25 -5.48 5.12
C GLU A 1 12.96 -6.20 4.77
N GLU A 2 12.06 -6.43 5.74
CA GLU A 2 10.78 -7.15 5.57
C GLU A 2 9.97 -6.83 4.29
N TYR A 3 9.76 -5.55 3.97
CA TYR A 3 8.83 -5.16 2.90
C TYR A 3 9.48 -4.84 1.55
N GLN A 4 10.81 -4.62 1.53
CA GLN A 4 11.58 -4.27 0.33
C GLN A 4 10.89 -3.19 -0.54
N THR A 5 10.43 -3.57 -1.74
CA THR A 5 9.74 -2.70 -2.70
C THR A 5 8.22 -2.90 -2.74
N LEU A 6 7.68 -3.82 -1.94
CA LEU A 6 6.25 -4.07 -1.87
C LEU A 6 5.57 -3.00 -0.99
N PRO A 7 4.31 -2.63 -1.30
CA PRO A 7 3.55 -1.74 -0.44
C PRO A 7 3.38 -2.32 0.96
N PHE A 8 3.46 -1.45 1.97
CA PHE A 8 3.22 -1.82 3.36
C PHE A 8 2.27 -0.82 4.03
N ALA A 9 1.70 -1.22 5.17
CA ALA A 9 0.78 -0.39 5.94
C ALA A 9 1.39 0.03 7.28
N GLU A 10 1.10 1.25 7.74
CA GLU A 10 1.55 1.76 9.04
C GLU A 10 1.17 0.84 10.21
N ARG A 11 -0.02 0.21 10.13
CA ARG A 11 -0.51 -0.77 11.12
C ARG A 11 0.35 -2.03 11.24
N TRP A 12 1.15 -2.37 10.23
CA TRP A 12 2.07 -3.52 10.29
C TRP A 12 3.30 -3.15 11.11
N ILE A 13 3.84 -1.96 10.86
CA ILE A 13 4.98 -1.40 11.61
C ILE A 13 4.65 -1.24 13.09
N GLU A 14 3.44 -0.79 13.42
CA GLU A 14 2.97 -0.68 14.80
C GLU A 14 3.09 -2.00 15.58
N LYS A 15 2.71 -3.11 14.94
CA LYS A 15 2.75 -4.44 15.57
C LYS A 15 4.17 -4.94 15.79
N GLU A 16 5.08 -4.63 14.88
CA GLU A 16 6.45 -5.16 14.88
C GLU A 16 7.39 -4.36 15.77
N LEU A 17 7.36 -3.03 15.68
CA LEU A 17 8.36 -2.16 16.30
C LEU A 17 7.95 -1.60 17.68
N LYS A 18 6.70 -1.86 18.13
CA LYS A 18 6.13 -1.38 19.40
C LYS A 18 6.38 0.13 19.65
N LEU A 19 6.42 0.92 18.58
CA LEU A 19 6.62 2.36 18.64
C LEU A 19 5.35 3.06 19.10
N SER A 20 5.50 4.15 19.86
CA SER A 20 4.36 5.04 20.11
C SER A 20 3.84 5.64 18.81
N ASP A 21 2.55 5.98 18.80
CA ASP A 21 1.87 6.64 17.67
C ASP A 21 2.62 7.87 17.17
N PHE A 22 3.15 8.66 18.11
CA PHE A 22 3.92 9.86 17.81
C PHE A 22 5.25 9.53 17.10
N GLN A 23 6.04 8.61 17.66
CA GLN A 23 7.33 8.23 17.09
C GLN A 23 7.17 7.65 15.68
N ARG A 24 6.15 6.81 15.48
CA ARG A 24 5.85 6.20 14.19
C ARG A 24 5.48 7.24 13.13
N LYS A 25 4.60 8.18 13.46
CA LYS A 25 4.18 9.27 12.55
C LYS A 25 5.36 10.19 12.18
N ILE A 26 6.20 10.54 13.14
CA ILE A 26 7.41 11.35 12.89
C ILE A 26 8.36 10.59 11.97
N GLY A 27 8.68 9.33 12.28
CA GLY A 27 9.57 8.51 11.47
C GLY A 27 9.08 8.36 10.02
N MET A 28 7.80 8.05 9.84
CA MET A 28 7.18 7.93 8.52
C MET A 28 7.28 9.24 7.73
N ARG A 29 7.04 10.38 8.39
CA ARG A 29 7.16 11.71 7.76
C ARG A 29 8.58 12.04 7.32
N GLU A 30 9.57 11.76 8.16
CA GLU A 30 10.98 12.04 7.81
C GLU A 30 11.46 11.13 6.68
N LEU A 31 11.05 9.85 6.65
CA LEU A 31 11.34 8.94 5.53
C LEU A 31 10.72 9.39 4.20
N MET A 32 9.49 9.92 4.23
CA MET A 32 8.86 10.50 3.06
C MET A 32 9.58 11.76 2.56
N LYS A 33 9.98 12.67 3.48
CA LYS A 33 10.77 13.87 3.12
C LYS A 33 12.11 13.50 2.50
N ALA A 34 12.76 12.48 3.04
CA ALA A 34 14.01 11.93 2.51
C ALA A 34 13.84 11.11 1.23
N LYS A 35 12.60 10.92 0.74
CA LYS A 35 12.24 10.12 -0.45
C LYS A 35 12.65 8.64 -0.36
N CYS A 36 12.82 8.12 0.85
CA CYS A 36 13.08 6.70 1.07
C CYS A 36 11.82 5.85 0.83
N ILE A 37 10.65 6.43 1.07
CA ILE A 37 9.34 5.79 0.86
C ILE A 37 8.39 6.78 0.19
N ARG A 38 7.32 6.25 -0.42
CA ARG A 38 6.26 7.04 -1.07
C ARG A 38 4.90 6.72 -0.47
N ALA A 39 4.12 7.75 -0.18
CA ALA A 39 2.73 7.59 0.25
C ALA A 39 1.80 7.30 -0.93
N TYR A 40 0.86 6.38 -0.70
CA TYR A 40 -0.30 6.14 -1.54
C TYR A 40 -1.55 6.55 -0.76
N PRO A 41 -2.03 7.80 -0.92
CA PRO A 41 -3.18 8.29 -0.16
C PRO A 41 -4.47 7.59 -0.60
N VAL A 42 -5.51 7.69 0.23
CA VAL A 42 -6.84 7.19 -0.08
C VAL A 42 -7.37 7.89 -1.33
N LEU A 43 -7.77 7.11 -2.34
CA LEU A 43 -8.49 7.59 -3.52
C LEU A 43 -9.98 7.62 -3.19
N ARG A 44 -10.60 8.80 -3.28
CA ARG A 44 -11.99 9.02 -2.88
C ARG A 44 -12.76 9.68 -4.02
N GLU A 45 -13.89 9.09 -4.39
CA GLU A 45 -14.87 9.68 -5.31
C GLU A 45 -15.61 10.86 -4.66
N GLU A 46 -16.33 11.65 -5.45
CA GLU A 46 -17.16 12.74 -4.92
C GLU A 46 -18.08 12.29 -3.77
N THR A 47 -18.31 13.21 -2.83
CA THR A 47 -19.11 12.90 -1.64
C THR A 47 -20.53 12.49 -2.02
N GLY A 48 -20.97 11.34 -1.50
CA GLY A 48 -22.29 10.79 -1.78
C GLY A 48 -22.37 9.93 -3.04
N LYS A 49 -21.27 9.72 -3.76
CA LYS A 49 -21.18 8.78 -4.87
C LYS A 49 -20.68 7.41 -4.40
N THR A 50 -21.21 6.37 -5.02
CA THR A 50 -20.81 4.98 -4.76
C THR A 50 -19.76 4.55 -5.77
N VAL A 51 -18.75 3.84 -5.29
CA VAL A 51 -17.74 3.15 -6.11
C VAL A 51 -17.94 1.65 -5.98
N THR A 52 -17.91 0.93 -7.10
CA THR A 52 -17.83 -0.54 -7.15
C THR A 52 -16.52 -0.94 -7.84
N GLN A 53 -15.98 -2.11 -7.51
CA GLN A 53 -14.72 -2.61 -8.07
C GLN A 53 -14.83 -4.11 -8.35
N ALA A 54 -14.20 -4.55 -9.44
CA ALA A 54 -13.89 -5.94 -9.73
C ALA A 54 -12.45 -6.01 -10.25
N GLU A 55 -11.66 -6.96 -9.75
CA GLU A 55 -10.26 -7.15 -10.14
C GLU A 55 -10.01 -8.63 -10.41
N LYS A 56 -9.21 -8.91 -11.45
CA LYS A 56 -8.81 -10.26 -11.82
C LYS A 56 -7.35 -10.23 -12.27
N SER A 57 -6.57 -11.21 -11.84
CA SER A 57 -5.17 -11.37 -12.24
C SER A 57 -5.03 -12.45 -13.31
N PHE A 58 -4.23 -12.18 -14.34
CA PHE A 58 -4.04 -13.07 -15.48
C PHE A 58 -2.56 -13.34 -15.75
N ILE A 59 -2.25 -14.54 -16.23
CA ILE A 59 -0.97 -14.88 -16.86
C ILE A 59 -1.20 -14.95 -18.36
N ILE A 60 -0.39 -14.23 -19.13
CA ILE A 60 -0.37 -14.33 -20.58
C ILE A 60 0.91 -15.03 -20.98
N PHE A 61 0.79 -16.20 -21.62
CA PHE A 61 1.92 -16.99 -22.06
C PHE A 61 1.61 -17.65 -23.40
N GLU A 62 2.47 -17.43 -24.40
CA GLU A 62 2.36 -18.03 -25.75
C GLU A 62 0.97 -17.89 -26.38
N GLY A 63 0.36 -16.71 -26.27
CA GLY A 63 -0.97 -16.43 -26.84
C GLY A 63 -2.14 -17.05 -26.07
N LYS A 64 -1.88 -17.69 -24.92
CA LYS A 64 -2.91 -18.17 -23.99
C LYS A 64 -2.99 -17.24 -22.78
N THR A 65 -4.22 -17.01 -22.34
CA THR A 65 -4.50 -16.27 -21.12
C THR A 65 -5.07 -17.22 -20.08
N THR A 66 -4.43 -17.30 -18.93
CA THR A 66 -4.90 -18.08 -17.78
C THR A 66 -5.27 -17.14 -16.67
N VAL A 67 -6.42 -17.38 -16.05
CA VAL A 67 -6.93 -16.56 -14.97
C VAL A 67 -6.51 -17.16 -13.63
N ILE A 68 -5.90 -16.37 -12.76
CA ILE A 68 -5.37 -16.86 -11.46
C ILE A 68 -6.33 -16.57 -10.32
N CYS A 69 -6.75 -15.31 -10.19
CA CYS A 69 -7.46 -14.77 -9.02
C CYS A 69 -8.58 -13.88 -9.48
#